data_AF-A0A6P2SQ54-F1
#
_entry.id   AF-A0A6P2SQ54-F1
#
_cell.length_a   1.000
_cell.length_b   1.000
_cell.length_c   1.000
_cell.angle_alpha   90.00
_cell.angle_beta   90.00
_cell.angle_gamma   90.00
#
_symmetry.space_group_name_H-M   'P 1'
#
loop_
_entity.id
_entity.type
_entity.pdbx_description
1 polymer ?
#
loop_
_entity_poly.entity_id
_entity_poly.type
_entity_poly.pdbx_seq_one_letter_code
_entity_poly.pdbx_strand_id
1 'polypeptide(L)'
;MNETFVVRASKDIGDGAAQKRFSIQFIDTAADITIAALISAMTRILDGGPSAQITAETVECLMRLYGIAPDEARRLAEMPLPDYVTDFFK
;
A
#
# COMPACT_ATOMS: atom_id res chain seq x y z
N MET A 1 11.09 8.25 -12.30
CA MET A 1 10.49 8.23 -10.95
C MET A 1 9.47 7.10 -10.82
N ASN A 2 8.53 6.94 -11.77
CA ASN A 2 7.53 5.86 -11.76
C ASN A 2 8.14 4.44 -11.81
N GLU A 3 9.09 4.18 -12.72
CA GLU A 3 9.70 2.84 -12.87
C GLU A 3 10.36 2.32 -11.59
N THR A 4 11.02 3.18 -10.80
CA THR A 4 11.68 2.76 -9.55
C THR A 4 10.67 2.34 -8.49
N PHE A 5 9.50 2.99 -8.42
CA PHE A 5 8.45 2.63 -7.48
C PHE A 5 7.73 1.34 -7.91
N VAL A 6 7.45 1.19 -9.21
CA VAL A 6 6.87 -0.06 -9.74
C VAL A 6 7.80 -1.24 -9.50
N VAL A 7 9.11 -1.12 -9.80
CA VAL A 7 10.08 -2.21 -9.58
C VAL A 7 10.16 -2.61 -8.10
N ARG A 8 10.16 -1.63 -7.18
CA ARG A 8 10.18 -1.91 -5.74
C ARG A 8 8.88 -2.54 -5.27
N ALA A 9 7.74 -2.02 -5.71
CA ALA A 9 6.42 -2.57 -5.39
C ALA A 9 6.28 -4.02 -5.91
N SER A 10 6.64 -4.30 -7.17
CA SER A 10 6.65 -5.65 -7.72
C SER A 10 7.53 -6.59 -6.88
N LYS A 11 8.69 -6.13 -6.42
CA LYS A 11 9.55 -6.93 -5.55
C LYS A 11 8.88 -7.25 -4.22
N ASP A 12 8.38 -6.24 -3.50
CA ASP A 12 7.78 -6.43 -2.17
C ASP A 12 6.51 -7.31 -2.24
N ILE A 13 5.70 -7.10 -3.29
CA ILE A 13 4.51 -7.92 -3.56
C ILE A 13 4.93 -9.37 -3.91
N GLY A 14 5.96 -9.53 -4.74
CA GLY A 14 6.50 -10.84 -5.11
C GLY A 14 7.06 -11.61 -3.92
N ASP A 15 7.80 -10.93 -3.04
CA ASP A 15 8.33 -11.51 -1.80
C ASP A 15 7.18 -11.96 -0.87
N GLY A 16 6.13 -11.15 -0.74
CA GLY A 16 4.93 -11.51 0.02
C GLY A 16 4.16 -12.69 -0.59
N ALA A 17 4.08 -12.79 -1.92
CA ALA A 17 3.48 -13.94 -2.60
C ALA A 17 4.32 -15.22 -2.40
N ALA A 18 5.65 -15.13 -2.51
CA ALA A 18 6.56 -16.25 -2.28
C ALA A 18 6.47 -16.79 -0.84
N GLN A 19 6.26 -15.90 0.13
CA GLN A 19 6.02 -16.24 1.53
C GLN A 19 4.60 -16.77 1.81
N LYS A 20 3.75 -16.87 0.78
CA LYS A 20 2.31 -17.21 0.90
C LYS A 20 1.54 -16.24 1.80
N ARG A 21 2.07 -15.04 1.98
CA ARG A 21 1.42 -13.97 2.72
C ARG A 21 0.37 -13.28 1.86
N PHE A 22 0.65 -13.12 0.57
CA PHE A 22 -0.28 -12.59 -0.41
C PHE A 22 -0.76 -13.67 -1.37
N SER A 23 -1.98 -13.51 -1.88
CA SER A 23 -2.62 -14.37 -2.87
C SER A 23 -2.81 -13.60 -4.18
N ILE A 24 -1.71 -13.32 -4.88
CA ILE A 24 -1.68 -12.51 -6.11
C ILE A 24 -1.08 -13.32 -7.25
N GLN A 25 -1.78 -13.38 -8.38
CA GLN A 25 -1.32 -14.10 -9.57
C GLN A 25 -0.48 -13.24 -10.52
N PHE A 26 -0.86 -11.97 -10.68
CA PHE A 26 -0.23 -11.03 -11.63
C PHE A 26 0.46 -9.90 -10.86
N ILE A 27 1.72 -10.12 -10.46
CA ILE A 27 2.47 -9.22 -9.57
C ILE A 27 2.62 -7.82 -10.17
N ASP A 28 3.02 -7.72 -11.44
CA ASP A 28 3.25 -6.41 -12.07
C ASP A 28 1.95 -5.60 -12.20
N THR A 29 0.83 -6.26 -12.51
CA THR A 29 -0.49 -5.60 -12.51
C THR A 29 -0.89 -5.14 -11.11
N ALA A 30 -0.60 -5.92 -10.07
CA ALA A 30 -0.84 -5.49 -8.69
C ALA A 30 0.02 -4.26 -8.33
N ALA A 31 1.28 -4.21 -8.77
CA ALA A 31 2.14 -3.05 -8.60
C ALA A 31 1.59 -1.81 -9.31
N ASP A 32 1.13 -1.93 -10.56
CA ASP A 32 0.50 -0.81 -11.29
C ASP A 32 -0.75 -0.28 -10.57
N ILE A 33 -1.62 -1.19 -10.08
CA ILE A 33 -2.80 -0.83 -9.28
C ILE A 33 -2.39 -0.09 -7.99
N THR A 34 -1.31 -0.53 -7.35
CA THR A 34 -0.77 0.12 -6.14
C THR A 34 -0.41 1.57 -6.41
N ILE A 35 0.30 1.84 -7.51
CA ILE A 35 0.70 3.20 -7.89
C ILE A 35 -0.51 4.05 -8.25
N ALA A 36 -1.48 3.49 -8.98
CA ALA A 36 -2.73 4.21 -9.29
C ALA A 36 -3.51 4.59 -8.02
N ALA A 37 -3.59 3.66 -7.05
CA ALA A 37 -4.23 3.91 -5.76
C ALA A 37 -3.51 5.00 -4.96
N LEU A 38 -2.17 5.02 -4.98
CA LEU A 38 -1.37 6.08 -4.36
C LEU A 38 -1.69 7.45 -4.96
N ILE A 39 -1.71 7.56 -6.30
CA ILE A 39 -2.05 8.83 -6.98
C ILE A 39 -3.46 9.29 -6.58
N SER A 40 -4.43 8.37 -6.60
CA SER A 40 -5.81 8.67 -6.17
C SER A 40 -5.89 9.16 -4.72
N ALA A 41 -5.18 8.50 -3.80
CA ALA A 41 -5.12 8.91 -2.40
C ALA A 41 -4.50 10.31 -2.25
N MET A 42 -3.39 10.59 -2.95
CA MET A 42 -2.76 11.91 -2.94
C MET A 42 -3.71 13.00 -3.45
N THR A 43 -4.44 12.74 -4.54
CA THR A 43 -5.44 13.69 -5.05
C THR A 43 -6.52 13.98 -4.01
N ARG A 44 -7.10 12.96 -3.38
CA ARG A 44 -8.12 13.13 -2.32
C ARG A 44 -7.61 13.95 -1.13
N ILE A 45 -6.33 13.80 -0.76
CA ILE A 45 -5.70 14.57 0.30
C ILE A 45 -5.52 16.03 -0.11
N LEU A 46 -5.03 16.27 -1.34
CA LEU A 46 -4.86 17.61 -1.89
C LEU A 46 -6.19 18.36 -2.07
N ASP A 47 -7.28 17.63 -2.33
CA ASP A 47 -8.65 18.16 -2.39
C ASP A 47 -9.25 18.47 -1.00
N GLY A 48 -8.46 18.37 0.08
CA GLY A 48 -8.85 18.76 1.43
C GLY A 48 -9.38 17.62 2.30
N GLY A 49 -9.25 16.37 1.86
CA GLY A 49 -9.67 15.20 2.64
C GLY A 49 -8.73 14.90 3.83
N PRO A 50 -9.23 14.21 4.87
CA PRO A 50 -8.44 13.89 6.06
C PRO A 50 -7.33 12.87 5.75
N SER A 51 -6.06 13.32 5.80
CA SER A 51 -4.91 12.52 5.35
C SER A 51 -4.78 11.16 6.02
N ALA A 52 -4.82 11.12 7.35
CA ALA A 52 -4.68 9.88 8.11
C ALA A 52 -5.75 8.85 7.75
N GLN A 53 -7.01 9.29 7.62
CA GLN A 53 -8.12 8.41 7.25
C GLN A 53 -7.98 7.90 5.81
N ILE A 54 -7.68 8.80 4.86
CA ILE A 54 -7.51 8.41 3.45
C ILE A 54 -6.38 7.39 3.30
N THR A 55 -5.25 7.61 3.98
CA THR A 55 -4.12 6.69 3.96
C THR A 55 -4.52 5.32 4.53
N ALA A 56 -5.18 5.27 5.70
CA ALA A 56 -5.61 4.03 6.30
C ALA A 56 -6.60 3.25 5.40
N GLU A 57 -7.61 3.93 4.85
CA GLU A 57 -8.58 3.33 3.92
C GLU A 57 -7.90 2.75 2.67
N THR A 58 -6.96 3.49 2.08
CA THR A 58 -6.23 3.05 0.89
C THR A 58 -5.38 1.81 1.20
N VAL A 59 -4.62 1.83 2.31
CA VAL A 59 -3.78 0.69 2.71
C VAL A 59 -4.62 -0.55 3.02
N GLU A 60 -5.71 -0.40 3.78
CA GLU A 60 -6.62 -1.51 4.09
C GLU A 60 -7.19 -2.14 2.81
N CYS A 61 -7.62 -1.30 1.86
CA CYS A 61 -8.15 -1.76 0.58
C CYS A 61 -7.11 -2.55 -0.23
N LEU A 62 -5.87 -2.05 -0.32
CA LEU A 62 -4.78 -2.72 -1.01
C LEU A 62 -4.40 -4.05 -0.34
N MET A 63 -4.34 -4.10 1.00
CA MET A 63 -4.06 -5.35 1.72
C MET A 63 -5.12 -6.43 1.43
N ARG A 64 -6.40 -6.04 1.36
CA ARG A 64 -7.48 -6.96 0.97
C ARG A 64 -7.35 -7.40 -0.48
N LEU A 65 -6.98 -6.50 -1.40
CA LEU A 65 -6.70 -6.83 -2.80
C LEU A 65 -5.57 -7.85 -2.93
N TYR A 66 -4.61 -7.82 -2.02
CA TYR A 66 -3.51 -8.80 -1.94
C TYR A 66 -3.92 -10.13 -1.28
N GLY A 67 -5.16 -10.28 -0.84
CA GLY A 67 -5.69 -11.51 -0.23
C GLY A 67 -5.55 -11.58 1.29
N ILE A 68 -5.24 -10.47 1.98
CA ILE A 68 -5.26 -10.41 3.44
C ILE A 68 -6.70 -10.36 3.96
N ALA A 69 -6.97 -11.07 5.05
CA ALA A 69 -8.29 -11.10 5.67
C ALA A 69 -8.73 -9.69 6.15
N PRO A 70 -10.02 -9.34 6.10
CA PRO A 70 -10.50 -7.98 6.40
C PRO A 70 -10.05 -7.42 7.75
N ASP A 71 -10.14 -8.20 8.82
CA ASP A 71 -9.78 -7.75 10.17
C ASP A 71 -8.27 -7.53 10.31
N GLU A 72 -7.47 -8.37 9.66
CA GLU A 72 -6.03 -8.24 9.66
C GLU A 72 -5.57 -7.07 8.79
N ALA A 73 -6.20 -6.86 7.63
CA ALA A 73 -5.92 -5.72 6.76
C ALA A 73 -6.16 -4.39 7.49
N ARG A 74 -7.26 -4.28 8.24
CA ARG A 74 -7.56 -3.11 9.07
C ARG A 74 -6.50 -2.89 10.13
N ARG A 75 -6.18 -3.94 10.88
CA ARG A 75 -5.15 -3.90 11.93
C ARG A 75 -3.81 -3.41 11.38
N LEU A 76 -3.40 -3.91 10.21
CA LEU A 76 -2.14 -3.51 9.57
C LEU A 76 -2.15 -2.06 9.10
N ALA A 77 -3.27 -1.58 8.55
CA ALA A 77 -3.42 -0.21 8.07
C ALA A 77 -3.34 0.84 9.19
N GLU A 78 -3.70 0.45 10.42
CA GLU A 78 -3.68 1.30 11.61
C GLU A 78 -2.37 1.23 12.39
N MET A 79 -1.44 0.34 12.01
CA MET A 79 -0.16 0.24 12.72
C MET A 79 0.67 1.52 12.54
N PRO A 80 1.33 1.99 13.62
CA PRO A 80 2.22 3.13 13.50
C PRO A 80 3.36 2.80 12.52
N LEU A 81 3.71 3.78 11.69
CA LEU A 81 4.88 3.66 10.83
C LEU A 81 6.14 3.52 11.71
N PRO A 82 7.13 2.72 11.29
CA PRO A 82 8.39 2.62 12.00
C PRO A 82 9.11 3.97 12.12
N ASP A 83 9.81 4.20 13.23
CA ASP A 83 10.49 5.47 13.53
C ASP A 83 11.41 5.91 12.39
N TYR A 84 12.20 4.97 11.83
CA TYR A 84 13.12 5.24 10.73
C TYR A 84 12.46 5.76 9.45
N VAL A 85 11.14 5.56 9.28
CA VAL A 85 10.37 6.13 8.16
C VAL A 85 9.93 7.55 8.51
N THR A 86 9.46 7.76 9.75
CA THR A 86 8.94 9.05 10.20
C THR A 86 10.03 10.09 10.46
N ASP A 87 11.23 9.66 10.84
CA ASP A 87 12.38 10.54 11.11
C ASP A 87 12.90 11.23 9.85
N PHE A 88 12.62 10.72 8.65
CA PHE A 88 12.93 11.41 7.39
C PHE A 88 12.10 12.67 7.14
N PHE A 89 10.97 12.83 7.84
CA PHE A 89 10.00 13.91 7.63
C PHE A 89 9.93 14.89 8.81
N LYS A 90 10.77 14.70 9.84
CA LYS A 90 10.98 15.66 10.93
C LYS A 90 12.08 16.65 10.54
#